data_AF-A0A1G0IZS9-F1
#
_entry.id   AF-A0A1G0IZS9-F1
#
_cell.length_a   1.000
_cell.length_b   1.000
_cell.length_c   1.000
_cell.angle_alpha   90.00
_cell.angle_beta   90.00
_cell.angle_gamma   90.00
#
_symmetry.space_group_name_H-M   'P 1'
#
loop_
_entity.id
_entity.type
_entity.pdbx_description
1 polymer ?
#
loop_
_entity_poly.entity_id
_entity_poly.type
_entity_poly.pdbx_seq_one_letter_code
_entity_poly.pdbx_strand_id
1 'polypeptide(L)'
;MNLLKLFSLTTSLFLLSQVAFAVQPAPKECPSLSKIKQGNFRTALIEEHSGEFGNLYYVYQIDNFDMPQTWLFGTLGGGQTPAEAILFAMTWLSTLNNTPYPKQHYGMWVCEYGEDTGAMTIADDKGDLVAPSPEQAMSLLK
;
A
#
# COMPACT_ATOMS: atom_id res chain seq x y z
N MET A 1 18.48 70.24 -1.21
CA MET A 1 19.30 69.14 -1.77
C MET A 1 20.05 68.53 -0.61
N ASN A 2 19.79 67.33 -0.10
CA ASN A 2 19.45 66.09 -0.80
C ASN A 2 18.32 65.30 -0.14
N LEU A 3 17.37 64.92 -0.98
CA LEU A 3 16.46 63.78 -0.81
C LEU A 3 17.27 62.48 -0.68
N LEU A 4 16.60 61.44 -0.18
CA LEU A 4 16.98 60.00 -0.20
C LEU A 4 17.75 59.49 1.02
N LYS A 5 17.04 59.22 2.12
CA LYS A 5 17.28 58.04 2.99
C LYS A 5 15.99 57.53 3.66
N LEU A 6 14.85 57.61 2.99
CA LEU A 6 13.74 56.68 3.23
C LEU A 6 13.80 55.70 2.08
N PHE A 7 14.03 54.41 2.34
CA PHE A 7 13.67 53.24 1.53
C PHE A 7 14.63 52.10 1.87
N SER A 8 14.28 51.29 2.89
CA SER A 8 14.53 49.84 2.93
C SER A 8 14.38 49.34 4.36
N LEU A 9 13.15 49.04 4.77
CA LEU A 9 12.89 48.16 5.90
C LEU A 9 11.44 47.64 5.83
N THR A 10 11.03 47.15 4.66
CA THR A 10 9.72 46.50 4.47
C THR A 10 9.87 45.33 3.49
N THR A 11 10.68 44.33 3.82
CA THR A 11 10.79 43.11 2.98
C THR A 11 11.30 41.90 3.78
N SER A 12 10.77 41.63 4.97
CA SER A 12 11.10 40.38 5.67
C SER A 12 9.93 39.78 6.48
N LEU A 13 8.70 39.90 5.99
CA LEU A 13 7.53 39.33 6.66
C LEU A 13 6.68 38.38 5.80
N PHE A 14 7.27 37.78 4.75
CA PHE A 14 6.53 36.92 3.82
C PHE A 14 7.30 35.65 3.42
N LEU A 15 7.85 34.89 4.38
CA LEU A 15 8.43 33.57 4.09
C LEU A 15 8.13 32.50 5.16
N LEU A 16 7.12 32.70 6.02
CA LEU A 16 6.76 31.73 7.09
C LEU A 16 5.31 31.21 7.01
N SER A 17 4.68 31.30 5.84
CA SER A 17 3.45 30.56 5.54
C SER A 17 3.74 29.85 4.23
N GLN A 18 3.70 28.54 4.05
CA GLN A 18 2.88 27.52 4.68
C GLN A 18 3.61 26.19 4.43
N VAL A 19 4.35 25.67 5.40
CA VAL A 19 4.57 24.21 5.42
C VAL A 19 3.30 23.61 6.02
N ALA A 20 2.22 23.65 5.23
CA ALA A 20 1.13 22.74 5.45
C ALA A 20 1.75 21.36 5.23
N PHE A 21 2.01 20.63 6.32
CA PHE A 21 2.12 19.18 6.21
C PHE A 21 0.83 18.76 5.53
N ALA A 22 0.92 18.41 4.24
CA ALA A 22 -0.20 17.82 3.54
C ALA A 22 -0.45 16.49 4.25
N VAL A 23 -1.32 16.51 5.26
CA VAL A 23 -2.01 15.32 5.73
C VAL A 23 -2.71 14.84 4.47
N GLN A 24 -2.17 13.80 3.83
CA GLN A 24 -2.81 13.26 2.65
C GLN A 24 -4.23 12.84 3.07
N PRO A 25 -5.26 13.27 2.34
CA PRO A 25 -6.62 12.96 2.71
C PRO A 25 -6.79 11.43 2.69
N ALA A 26 -7.54 10.91 3.66
CA ALA A 26 -7.94 9.51 3.69
C ALA A 26 -8.34 9.00 2.28
N PRO A 27 -7.85 7.82 1.84
CA PRO A 27 -8.23 7.25 0.57
C PRO A 27 -9.74 7.13 0.50
N LYS A 28 -10.31 7.59 -0.62
CA LYS A 28 -11.76 7.57 -0.85
C LYS A 28 -12.24 6.21 -1.34
N GLU A 29 -11.34 5.45 -1.96
CA GLU A 29 -11.62 4.16 -2.58
C GLU A 29 -10.46 3.21 -2.35
N CYS A 30 -10.73 1.91 -2.51
CA CYS A 30 -9.72 0.87 -2.46
C CYS A 30 -9.14 0.64 -3.85
N PRO A 31 -7.88 0.18 -3.96
CA PRO A 31 -7.34 -0.35 -5.22
C PRO A 31 -8.32 -1.30 -5.90
N SER A 32 -8.52 -1.17 -7.21
CA SER A 32 -9.47 -2.04 -7.90
C SER A 32 -8.89 -3.45 -8.12
N LEU A 33 -9.74 -4.47 -8.02
CA LEU A 33 -9.33 -5.85 -8.32
C LEU A 33 -8.83 -6.01 -9.77
N SER A 34 -9.37 -5.24 -10.72
CA SER A 34 -8.90 -5.29 -12.12
C SER A 34 -7.45 -4.82 -12.24
N LYS A 35 -7.03 -3.84 -11.45
CA LYS A 35 -5.64 -3.36 -11.39
C LYS A 35 -4.74 -4.35 -10.67
N ILE A 36 -5.18 -4.87 -9.53
CA ILE A 36 -4.44 -5.91 -8.79
C ILE A 36 -4.21 -7.15 -9.68
N LYS A 37 -5.19 -7.54 -10.51
CA LYS A 37 -5.09 -8.69 -11.43
C LYS A 37 -4.11 -8.49 -12.59
N GLN A 38 -3.68 -7.25 -12.88
CA GLN A 38 -2.71 -6.98 -13.96
C GLN A 38 -1.28 -7.40 -13.58
N GLY A 39 -1.01 -7.60 -12.29
CA GLY A 39 0.14 -8.36 -11.82
C GLY A 39 1.46 -7.59 -11.73
N ASN A 40 2.54 -8.37 -11.68
CA ASN A 40 3.86 -8.12 -11.05
C ASN A 40 3.96 -8.65 -9.60
N PHE A 41 3.42 -9.86 -9.40
CA PHE A 41 3.48 -10.55 -8.12
C PHE A 41 4.91 -10.96 -7.76
N ARG A 42 5.25 -10.74 -6.49
CA ARG A 42 6.45 -11.22 -5.82
C ARG A 42 6.03 -12.21 -4.74
N THR A 43 7.00 -12.95 -4.20
CA THR A 43 6.76 -13.88 -3.11
C THR A 43 7.76 -13.68 -1.99
N ALA A 44 7.33 -13.97 -0.76
CA ALA A 44 8.21 -14.28 0.35
C ALA A 44 7.75 -15.59 0.97
N LEU A 45 8.71 -16.46 1.28
CA LEU A 45 8.43 -17.73 1.95
C LEU A 45 8.06 -17.44 3.41
N ILE A 46 6.90 -17.91 3.84
CA ILE A 46 6.40 -17.75 5.22
C ILE A 46 6.66 -19.01 6.02
N GLU A 47 6.36 -20.17 5.42
CA GLU A 47 6.50 -21.46 6.08
C GLU A 47 6.90 -22.53 5.07
N GLU A 48 7.89 -23.33 5.43
CA GLU A 48 8.25 -24.53 4.67
C GLU A 48 7.34 -25.69 5.07
N HIS A 49 6.85 -26.46 4.10
CA HIS A 49 6.03 -27.65 4.32
C HIS A 49 4.70 -27.42 5.09
N SER A 50 3.92 -26.42 4.67
CA SER A 50 2.53 -26.14 5.06
C SER A 50 1.48 -27.18 4.60
N GLY A 51 1.75 -28.47 4.82
CA GLY A 51 0.80 -29.56 4.58
C GLY A 51 0.60 -29.90 3.10
N GLU A 52 -0.64 -30.12 2.67
CA GLU A 52 -0.98 -30.65 1.33
C GLU A 52 -0.56 -29.72 0.18
N PHE A 53 -0.34 -28.43 0.46
CA PHE A 53 0.01 -27.43 -0.54
C PHE A 53 1.51 -27.18 -0.71
N GLY A 54 2.37 -27.91 0.01
CA GLY A 54 3.81 -27.69 -0.06
C GLY A 54 4.26 -26.56 0.86
N ASN A 55 4.93 -25.53 0.36
CA ASN A 55 5.31 -24.36 1.14
C ASN A 55 4.21 -23.30 1.11
N LEU A 56 4.16 -22.45 2.14
CA LEU A 56 3.30 -21.28 2.19
C LEU A 56 4.10 -20.02 1.87
N TYR A 57 3.64 -19.27 0.87
CA TYR A 57 4.21 -18.00 0.49
C TYR A 57 3.22 -16.86 0.71
N TYR A 58 3.74 -15.71 1.09
CA TYR A 58 3.04 -14.44 0.97
C TYR A 58 3.28 -13.92 -0.45
N VAL A 59 2.20 -13.82 -1.21
CA VAL A 59 2.19 -13.34 -2.59
C VAL A 59 1.74 -11.88 -2.58
N TYR A 60 2.57 -10.98 -3.10
CA TYR A 60 2.36 -9.55 -2.91
C TYR A 60 2.70 -8.71 -4.13
N GLN A 61 2.16 -7.50 -4.17
CA GLN A 61 2.48 -6.45 -5.14
C GLN A 61 2.60 -5.12 -4.42
N ILE A 62 3.53 -4.28 -4.84
CA ILE A 62 3.64 -2.89 -4.37
C ILE A 62 3.47 -2.02 -5.62
N ASP A 63 2.38 -1.28 -5.66
CA ASP A 63 2.01 -0.42 -6.79
C ASP A 63 1.06 0.69 -6.32
N ASN A 64 0.77 1.66 -7.19
CA ASN A 64 -0.28 2.64 -6.95
C ASN A 64 -1.67 2.11 -7.33
N PHE A 65 -1.80 1.10 -8.21
CA PHE A 65 -3.08 0.57 -8.68
C PHE A 65 -4.07 1.66 -9.17
N ASP A 66 -3.55 2.69 -9.84
CA ASP A 66 -4.25 3.93 -10.24
C ASP A 66 -4.75 4.82 -9.08
N MET A 67 -4.24 4.61 -7.87
CA MET A 67 -4.52 5.43 -6.69
C MET A 67 -3.49 6.56 -6.54
N PRO A 68 -3.83 7.65 -5.82
CA PRO A 68 -2.87 8.74 -5.54
C PRO A 68 -1.68 8.31 -4.68
N GLN A 69 -1.86 7.28 -3.84
CA GLN A 69 -0.85 6.74 -2.93
C GLN A 69 -0.41 5.32 -3.36
N THR A 70 0.77 4.90 -2.93
CA THR A 70 1.23 3.52 -3.08
C THR A 70 0.53 2.61 -2.08
N TRP A 71 0.23 1.38 -2.49
CA TRP A 71 -0.36 0.32 -1.68
C TRP A 71 0.48 -0.94 -1.78
N LEU A 72 0.49 -1.73 -0.71
CA LEU A 72 0.86 -3.13 -0.76
C LEU A 72 -0.41 -3.95 -0.92
N PHE A 73 -0.53 -4.71 -2.00
CA PHE A 73 -1.43 -5.86 -2.07
C PHE A 73 -0.73 -7.09 -1.51
N GLY A 74 -1.45 -7.92 -0.75
CA GLY A 74 -0.98 -9.21 -0.26
C GLY A 74 -2.07 -10.26 -0.18
N THR A 75 -1.68 -11.51 -0.37
CA THR A 75 -2.51 -12.72 -0.19
C THR A 75 -1.60 -13.90 0.11
N LEU A 76 -2.18 -15.03 0.55
CA LEU A 76 -1.44 -16.28 0.68
C LEU A 76 -1.49 -17.11 -0.59
N GLY A 77 -0.42 -17.86 -0.85
CA GLY A 77 -0.32 -18.82 -1.94
C GLY A 77 0.46 -20.06 -1.52
N GLY A 78 -0.10 -21.25 -1.79
CA GLY A 78 0.56 -22.54 -1.56
C GLY A 78 1.27 -23.06 -2.81
N GLY A 79 2.43 -23.67 -2.65
CA GLY A 79 3.14 -24.37 -3.73
C GLY A 79 4.50 -24.92 -3.31
N GLN A 80 5.08 -25.80 -4.13
CA GLN A 80 6.48 -26.24 -3.95
C GLN A 80 7.47 -25.17 -4.41
N THR A 81 7.04 -24.28 -5.29
CA THR A 81 7.85 -23.19 -5.83
C THR A 81 7.15 -21.84 -5.72
N PRO A 82 7.89 -20.72 -5.73
CA PRO A 82 7.31 -19.37 -5.83
C PRO A 82 6.33 -19.19 -7.00
N ALA A 83 6.63 -19.80 -8.15
CA ALA A 83 5.79 -19.69 -9.35
C ALA A 83 4.45 -20.40 -9.16
N GLU A 84 4.44 -21.57 -8.52
CA GLU A 84 3.22 -22.30 -8.17
C GLU A 84 2.37 -21.51 -7.17
N ALA A 85 3.01 -20.89 -6.17
CA ALA A 85 2.30 -20.07 -5.20
C ALA A 85 1.64 -18.82 -5.83
N ILE A 86 2.34 -18.16 -6.78
CA ILE A 86 1.74 -17.07 -7.57
C ILE A 86 0.56 -17.59 -8.38
N LEU A 87 0.71 -18.74 -9.06
CA LEU A 87 -0.37 -19.30 -9.86
C LEU A 87 -1.59 -19.63 -9.00
N PHE A 88 -1.39 -20.26 -7.84
CA PHE A 88 -2.44 -20.54 -6.86
C PHE A 88 -3.15 -19.26 -6.43
N ALA A 89 -2.39 -18.23 -6.03
CA ALA A 89 -2.94 -16.94 -5.62
C ALA A 89 -3.73 -16.27 -6.77
N MET A 90 -3.24 -16.33 -8.01
CA MET A 90 -3.93 -15.80 -9.18
C MET A 90 -5.24 -16.54 -9.48
N THR A 91 -5.27 -17.86 -9.32
CA THR A 91 -6.51 -18.65 -9.46
C THR A 91 -7.57 -18.17 -8.47
N TRP A 92 -7.21 -18.00 -7.19
CA TRP A 92 -8.13 -17.46 -6.19
C TRP A 92 -8.52 -16.00 -6.46
N LEU A 93 -7.57 -15.14 -6.81
CA LEU A 93 -7.87 -13.74 -7.15
C LEU A 93 -8.87 -13.64 -8.30
N SER A 94 -8.82 -14.55 -9.26
CA SER A 94 -9.75 -14.58 -10.39
C SER A 94 -11.21 -14.72 -9.96
N THR A 95 -11.50 -15.36 -8.82
CA THR A 95 -12.86 -15.56 -8.30
C THR A 95 -13.39 -14.37 -7.51
N LEU A 96 -12.53 -13.44 -7.09
CA LEU A 96 -12.94 -12.25 -6.36
C LEU A 96 -13.57 -11.22 -7.30
N ASN A 97 -14.70 -10.63 -6.87
CA ASN A 97 -15.47 -9.64 -7.61
C ASN A 97 -16.03 -8.49 -6.73
N ASN A 98 -15.60 -8.41 -5.48
CA ASN A 98 -16.05 -7.40 -4.54
C ASN A 98 -15.26 -6.09 -4.67
N THR A 99 -15.86 -5.02 -4.14
CA THR A 99 -15.26 -3.69 -4.11
C THR A 99 -15.34 -3.17 -2.67
N PRO A 100 -14.31 -3.41 -1.84
CA PRO A 100 -14.32 -2.96 -0.46
C PRO A 100 -14.23 -1.43 -0.35
N TYR A 101 -14.49 -0.93 0.85
CA TYR A 101 -14.23 0.45 1.24
C TYR A 101 -13.04 0.52 2.18
N PRO A 102 -12.21 1.58 2.11
CA PRO A 102 -11.07 1.72 3.00
C PRO A 102 -11.51 1.79 4.47
N LYS A 103 -10.90 0.97 5.32
CA LYS A 103 -11.07 0.99 6.78
C LYS A 103 -9.76 1.37 7.44
N GLN A 104 -9.81 2.12 8.53
CA GLN A 104 -8.61 2.43 9.30
C GLN A 104 -8.37 1.36 10.36
N HIS A 105 -7.20 0.73 10.34
CA HIS A 105 -6.75 -0.26 11.33
C HIS A 105 -5.31 0.06 11.74
N TYR A 106 -5.07 0.25 13.04
CA TYR A 106 -3.73 0.50 13.62
C TYR A 106 -2.93 1.63 12.92
N GLY A 107 -3.60 2.69 12.46
CA GLY A 107 -2.94 3.81 11.76
C GLY A 107 -2.62 3.55 10.29
N MET A 108 -3.21 2.52 9.70
CA MET A 108 -3.13 2.20 8.27
C MET A 108 -4.52 2.11 7.65
N TRP A 109 -4.59 2.34 6.35
CA TRP A 109 -5.75 2.04 5.53
C TRP A 109 -5.67 0.60 5.07
N VAL A 110 -6.78 -0.12 5.23
CA VAL A 110 -6.92 -1.52 4.86
C VAL A 110 -8.15 -1.71 4.00
N CYS A 111 -8.01 -2.50 2.95
CA CYS A 111 -9.07 -2.92 2.06
C CYS A 111 -9.04 -4.44 1.91
N GLU A 112 -10.07 -5.13 2.40
CA GLU A 112 -10.16 -6.59 2.40
C GLU A 112 -11.01 -7.06 1.21
N TYR A 113 -10.41 -7.86 0.32
CA TYR A 113 -11.07 -8.37 -0.88
C TYR A 113 -11.62 -9.79 -0.69
N GLY A 114 -11.26 -10.50 0.37
CA GLY A 114 -11.88 -11.78 0.71
C GLY A 114 -11.55 -12.20 2.13
N GLU A 115 -12.59 -12.53 2.90
CA GLU A 115 -12.43 -12.98 4.30
C GLU A 115 -11.64 -14.30 4.37
N ASP A 116 -11.89 -15.22 3.43
CA ASP A 116 -11.27 -16.56 3.41
C ASP A 116 -9.90 -16.61 2.73
N THR A 117 -9.55 -15.61 1.91
CA THR A 117 -8.34 -15.63 1.09
C THR A 117 -7.17 -14.86 1.72
N GLY A 118 -7.46 -14.02 2.72
CA GLY A 118 -6.49 -13.06 3.25
C GLY A 118 -6.05 -12.01 2.22
N ALA A 119 -6.77 -11.88 1.10
CA ALA A 119 -6.46 -10.92 0.05
C ALA A 119 -6.80 -9.51 0.53
N MET A 120 -5.79 -8.67 0.72
CA MET A 120 -5.98 -7.31 1.19
C MET A 120 -5.00 -6.34 0.55
N THR A 121 -5.33 -5.05 0.56
CA THR A 121 -4.37 -3.97 0.34
C THR A 121 -4.21 -3.13 1.59
N ILE A 122 -2.97 -2.68 1.85
CA ILE A 122 -2.63 -1.78 2.94
C ILE A 122 -1.84 -0.56 2.43
N ALA A 123 -2.11 0.59 3.03
CA ALA A 123 -1.36 1.82 2.82
C ALA A 123 -1.27 2.61 4.12
N ASP A 124 -0.18 3.34 4.32
CA ASP A 124 -0.06 4.30 5.42
C ASP A 124 -0.80 5.61 5.08
N ASP A 125 -1.08 6.42 6.11
CA ASP A 125 -1.74 7.73 5.97
C ASP A 125 -0.96 8.74 5.11
N LYS A 126 0.32 8.47 4.82
CA LYS A 126 1.22 9.39 4.11
C LYS A 126 1.58 8.94 2.70
N GLY A 127 1.23 7.71 2.32
CA GLY A 127 1.68 7.08 1.07
C GLY A 127 3.20 6.86 1.01
N ASP A 128 3.91 7.06 2.11
CA ASP A 128 5.38 7.08 2.20
C ASP A 128 5.95 5.75 2.69
N LEU A 129 5.15 5.00 3.47
CA LEU A 129 5.56 3.81 4.18
C LEU A 129 4.76 2.61 3.70
N VAL A 130 5.00 2.24 2.45
CA VAL A 130 4.71 0.87 2.01
C VAL A 130 5.97 0.06 2.28
N ALA A 131 5.89 -0.82 3.28
CA ALA A 131 6.96 -1.73 3.63
C ALA A 131 7.50 -2.44 2.37
N PRO A 132 8.79 -2.28 2.01
CA PRO A 132 9.35 -2.89 0.81
C PRO A 132 9.46 -4.42 0.89
N SER A 133 9.28 -4.99 2.10
CA SER A 133 9.27 -6.44 2.31
C SER A 133 8.02 -6.92 3.07
N PRO A 134 7.59 -8.17 2.84
CA PRO A 134 6.50 -8.80 3.60
C PRO A 134 6.74 -8.85 5.11
N GLU A 135 7.97 -9.07 5.59
CA GLU A 135 8.27 -9.10 7.02
C GLU A 135 8.03 -7.75 7.67
N GLN A 136 8.40 -6.67 6.97
CA GLN A 136 8.14 -5.31 7.40
C GLN A 136 6.64 -5.01 7.34
N ALA A 137 5.93 -5.44 6.29
CA ALA A 137 4.49 -5.26 6.17
C ALA A 137 3.72 -5.98 7.29
N MET A 138 4.10 -7.22 7.59
CA MET A 138 3.53 -8.01 8.67
C MET A 138 3.85 -7.45 10.05
N SER A 139 4.97 -6.75 10.23
CA SER A 139 5.30 -6.06 11.47
C SER A 139 4.40 -4.84 11.73
N LEU A 140 3.85 -4.23 10.67
CA LEU A 140 2.94 -3.09 10.78
C LEU A 140 1.52 -3.51 11.22
N LEU A 141 1.17 -4.78 11.08
CA LEU A 141 -0.15 -5.33 11.41
C LEU A 141 -0.25 -5.90 12.84
N LYS A 142 0.85 -5.87 13.62
CA LYS A 142 0.94 -6.37 15.00
C LYS A 142 0.86 -5.23 16.01
#